data_AF-A0A257LG82-F1
#
_entry.id   AF-A0A257LG82-F1
#
_cell.length_a   1.000
_cell.length_b   1.000
_cell.length_c   1.000
_cell.angle_alpha   90.00
_cell.angle_beta   90.00
_cell.angle_gamma   90.00
#
_symmetry.space_group_name_H-M   'P 1'
#
loop_
_entity.id
_entity.type
_entity.pdbx_description
1 polymer ?
#
loop_
_entity_poly.entity_id
_entity_poly.type
_entity_poly.pdbx_seq_one_letter_code
_entity_poly.pdbx_strand_id
1 'polypeptide(L)'
;MWHTVIAFSLRQRLLVLILTVLLAVAGALAWLGLPIDAFPDVSSTQVKLILKAPGMTPEEVETRITVPIEQELLGIPRQKMLRSTSKYALA
;
A
#
# COMPACT_ATOMS: atom_id res chain seq x y z
N MET A 1 5.44 40.31 15.69
CA MET A 1 4.90 39.35 14.69
C MET A 1 3.61 38.70 15.20
N TRP A 2 3.63 37.97 16.31
CA TRP A 2 2.43 37.35 16.91
C TRP A 2 1.32 38.33 17.29
N HIS A 3 1.68 39.47 17.89
CA HIS A 3 0.72 40.52 18.27
C HIS A 3 -0.09 41.05 17.08
N THR A 4 0.53 41.11 15.89
CA THR A 4 -0.12 41.56 14.65
C THR A 4 -1.17 40.56 14.18
N VAL A 5 -0.87 39.26 14.27
CA VAL A 5 -1.83 38.18 13.92
C VAL A 5 -3.00 38.17 14.90
N ILE A 6 -2.73 38.30 16.20
CA ILE A 6 -3.78 38.34 17.23
C ILE A 6 -4.69 39.56 17.03
N ALA A 7 -4.10 40.75 16.81
CA ALA A 7 -4.87 41.97 16.56
C ALA A 7 -5.70 41.86 15.27
N PHE A 8 -5.16 41.27 14.21
CA PHE A 8 -5.89 41.01 12.97
C PHE A 8 -7.07 40.04 13.19
N SER A 9 -6.83 38.93 13.88
CA SER A 9 -7.86 37.93 14.19
C SER A 9 -9.00 38.50 15.03
N LEU A 10 -8.70 39.37 16.00
CA LEU A 10 -9.71 40.05 16.82
C LEU A 10 -10.47 41.12 16.03
N ARG A 11 -9.79 41.86 15.15
CA ARG A 11 -10.41 42.90 14.31
C ARG A 11 -11.33 42.28 13.25
N GLN A 12 -10.95 41.16 12.66
CA GLN A 12 -11.71 40.42 11.65
C GLN A 12 -12.40 39.18 12.24
N ARG A 13 -12.97 39.31 13.45
CA ARG A 13 -13.57 38.19 14.20
C ARG A 13 -14.60 37.38 13.39
N LEU A 14 -15.37 38.04 12.52
CA LEU A 14 -16.40 37.37 11.71
C LEU A 14 -15.79 36.51 10.61
N LEU A 15 -14.72 36.99 9.95
CA LEU A 15 -13.94 36.20 9.00
C LEU A 15 -13.34 34.97 9.68
N VAL A 16 -12.73 35.15 10.85
CA VAL A 16 -12.12 34.05 11.60
C VAL A 16 -13.17 33.01 12.00
N LEU A 17 -14.34 33.44 12.48
CA LEU A 17 -15.43 32.52 12.83
C LEU A 17 -15.93 31.71 11.62
N ILE A 18 -16.10 32.35 10.46
CA ILE A 18 -16.50 31.65 9.24
C ILE A 18 -15.45 30.61 8.85
N LEU A 19 -14.17 30.99 8.86
CA LEU A 19 -13.09 30.07 8.53
C LEU A 19 -13.03 28.89 9.50
N THR A 20 -13.24 29.13 10.80
CA THR A 20 -13.31 28.07 11.81
C THR A 20 -14.47 27.11 11.55
N VAL A 21 -15.66 27.62 11.22
CA VAL A 21 -16.82 26.77 10.91
C VAL A 21 -16.58 25.96 9.64
N LEU A 22 -16.05 26.59 8.58
CA LEU A 22 -15.71 25.89 7.34
C LEU A 22 -14.67 24.78 7.60
N LEU A 23 -13.65 25.05 8.40
CA LEU A 23 -12.64 24.08 8.77
C LEU A 23 -13.25 22.91 9.57
N ALA A 24 -14.16 23.22 10.51
CA ALA A 24 -14.85 22.20 11.30
C ALA A 24 -15.74 21.30 10.43
N VAL A 25 -16.50 21.88 9.50
CA VAL A 25 -17.34 21.12 8.55
C VAL A 25 -16.48 20.26 7.63
N ALA A 26 -15.41 20.82 7.05
CA ALA A 26 -14.49 20.07 6.21
C ALA A 26 -13.82 18.92 6.98
N GLY A 27 -13.43 19.17 8.23
CA GLY A 27 -12.87 18.15 9.13
C GLY A 27 -13.88 17.04 9.45
N ALA A 28 -15.15 17.39 9.70
CA ALA A 28 -16.21 16.41 9.94
C ALA A 28 -16.49 15.54 8.71
N LEU A 29 -16.54 16.14 7.51
CA LEU A 29 -16.69 15.39 6.26
C LEU A 29 -15.51 14.44 6.01
N ALA A 30 -14.29 14.90 6.27
CA ALA A 30 -13.10 14.06 6.16
C ALA A 30 -13.11 12.90 7.19
N TRP A 31 -13.54 13.17 8.43
CA TRP A 31 -13.67 12.15 9.47
C TRP A 31 -14.66 11.06 9.06
N LEU A 32 -15.83 11.44 8.54
CA LEU A 32 -16.87 10.50 8.12
C LEU A 32 -16.43 9.63 6.93
N GLY A 33 -15.50 10.11 6.11
CA GLY A 33 -14.94 9.38 4.98
C GLY A 33 -13.68 8.56 5.30
N LEU A 34 -13.17 8.60 6.52
CA LEU A 34 -11.94 7.91 6.88
C LEU A 34 -12.20 6.39 6.94
N PRO A 35 -11.51 5.56 6.15
CA PRO A 35 -11.66 4.11 6.24
C PRO A 35 -11.18 3.64 7.61
N ILE A 36 -12.02 2.87 8.28
CA ILE A 36 -11.70 2.30 9.60
C ILE A 36 -11.16 0.89 9.37
N ASP A 37 -9.86 0.73 9.55
CA ASP A 37 -9.22 -0.59 9.61
C ASP A 37 -8.96 -0.96 11.07
N ALA A 38 -9.41 -2.15 11.47
CA ALA A 38 -9.27 -2.62 12.85
C ALA A 38 -7.81 -2.96 13.21
N PHE A 39 -6.98 -3.22 12.20
CA PHE A 39 -5.59 -3.62 12.37
C PHE A 39 -4.71 -2.93 11.34
N PRO A 40 -3.48 -2.54 11.72
CA PRO A 40 -2.51 -2.06 10.75
C PRO A 40 -2.13 -3.20 9.80
N ASP A 41 -1.95 -2.88 8.51
CA ASP A 41 -1.37 -3.83 7.56
C ASP A 41 0.10 -4.08 7.92
N VAL A 42 0.37 -5.27 8.45
CA VAL A 42 1.70 -5.76 8.81
C VAL A 42 2.27 -6.70 7.73
N SER A 43 1.58 -6.86 6.61
CA SER A 43 2.04 -7.70 5.52
C SER A 43 3.31 -7.12 4.88
N SER A 44 4.21 -8.00 4.49
CA SER A 44 5.37 -7.59 3.69
C SER A 44 4.98 -7.45 2.24
N THR A 45 5.57 -6.48 1.53
CA THR A 45 5.41 -6.37 0.08
C THR A 45 5.95 -7.64 -0.59
N GLN A 46 5.05 -8.41 -1.20
CA GLN A 46 5.37 -9.67 -1.87
C GLN A 46 4.79 -9.66 -3.28
N VAL A 47 5.56 -10.20 -4.23
CA VAL A 47 5.10 -10.44 -5.60
C VAL A 47 4.95 -11.94 -5.77
N LYS A 48 3.78 -12.39 -6.21
CA LYS A 48 3.48 -13.81 -6.43
C LYS A 48 3.30 -14.10 -7.91
N LEU A 49 4.09 -15.02 -8.42
CA LEU A 49 3.98 -15.56 -9.77
C LEU A 49 3.24 -16.90 -9.67
N ILE A 50 2.24 -17.12 -10.53
CA ILE A 50 1.50 -18.39 -10.61
C ILE A 50 1.45 -18.78 -12.07
N LEU A 51 2.06 -19.91 -12.41
CA LEU A 51 2.21 -20.40 -13.77
C LEU A 51 1.48 -21.74 -13.91
N LYS A 52 0.60 -21.82 -14.90
CA LYS A 52 -0.15 -23.04 -15.19
C LYS A 52 0.56 -23.82 -16.28
N ALA A 53 0.85 -25.08 -16.01
CA ALA A 53 1.58 -25.99 -16.87
C ALA A 53 0.83 -27.32 -17.03
N PRO A 54 -0.36 -27.30 -17.66
CA PRO A 54 -1.23 -28.47 -17.71
C PRO A 54 -0.54 -29.67 -18.37
N GLY A 55 -0.60 -30.83 -17.72
CA GLY A 55 -0.02 -32.07 -18.23
C GLY A 55 1.46 -32.30 -17.88
N MET A 56 2.12 -31.36 -17.19
CA MET A 56 3.50 -31.53 -16.71
C MET A 56 3.53 -32.13 -15.30
N THR A 57 4.45 -33.07 -15.06
CA THR A 57 4.71 -33.57 -13.70
C THR A 57 5.40 -32.50 -12.85
N PRO A 58 5.37 -32.59 -11.51
CA PRO A 58 6.05 -31.62 -10.64
C PRO A 58 7.54 -31.42 -10.99
N GLU A 59 8.24 -32.50 -11.36
CA GLU A 59 9.67 -32.48 -11.72
C GLU A 59 9.91 -31.74 -13.05
N GLU A 60 9.02 -31.95 -14.02
CA GLU A 60 9.05 -31.22 -15.29
C GLU A 60 8.77 -29.74 -15.08
N VAL A 61 7.77 -29.40 -14.25
CA VAL A 61 7.45 -28.01 -13.89
C VAL A 61 8.64 -27.34 -13.20
N GLU A 62 9.29 -28.03 -12.26
CA GLU A 62 10.45 -27.48 -11.55
C GLU A 62 11.60 -27.20 -12.50
N THR A 63 11.98 -28.19 -13.31
CA THR A 63 13.16 -28.10 -14.18
C THR A 63 12.94 -27.16 -15.36
N ARG A 64 11.73 -27.15 -15.95
CA ARG A 64 11.44 -26.40 -17.18
C ARG A 64 10.94 -24.98 -16.92
N ILE A 65 10.31 -24.74 -15.78
CA ILE A 65 9.60 -23.47 -15.51
C ILE A 65 10.17 -22.80 -14.27
N THR A 66 10.14 -23.47 -13.12
CA THR A 66 10.51 -22.85 -11.84
C THR A 66 11.98 -22.44 -11.80
N VAL A 67 12.91 -23.34 -12.15
CA VAL A 67 14.37 -23.09 -12.08
C VAL A 67 14.80 -21.93 -13.00
N PRO A 68 14.44 -21.89 -14.30
CA PRO A 68 14.82 -20.76 -15.16
C PRO A 68 14.28 -19.42 -14.66
N ILE A 69 13.04 -19.40 -14.17
CA ILE A 69 12.42 -18.18 -13.67
C ILE A 69 13.09 -17.73 -12.38
N GLU A 70 13.40 -18.65 -11.47
CA GLU A 70 14.11 -18.35 -10.24
C GLU A 70 15.47 -17.69 -10.54
N GLN A 71 16.21 -18.21 -11.52
CA GLN A 71 17.50 -17.66 -11.94
C GLN A 71 17.39 -16.20 -12.44
N GLU A 72 16.38 -15.90 -13.26
CA GLU A 72 16.14 -14.53 -13.74
C GLU A 72 15.70 -13.58 -12.61
N LEU A 73 14.95 -14.10 -11.63
CA LEU A 73 14.48 -13.30 -10.50
C LEU A 73 15.59 -12.93 -9.50
N LEU A 74 16.69 -13.68 -9.43
CA LEU A 74 17.83 -13.38 -8.53
C LEU A 74 18.45 -12.00 -8.80
N GLY A 75 18.27 -11.44 -9.99
CA GLY A 75 18.78 -10.12 -10.37
C GLY A 75 17.96 -8.94 -9.85
N ILE A 76 16.81 -9.17 -9.19
CA ILE A 76 15.90 -8.09 -8.81
C ILE A 76 16.47 -7.30 -7.61
N PRO A 77 16.64 -5.96 -7.76
CA PRO A 77 17.15 -5.14 -6.67
C PRO A 77 16.17 -5.08 -5.50
N ARG A 78 16.70 -5.03 -4.26
CA ARG A 78 15.93 -4.93 -3.00
C ARG A 78 15.05 -6.14 -2.67
N GLN A 79 15.33 -7.29 -3.27
CA GLN A 79 14.71 -8.54 -2.88
C GLN A 79 15.26 -9.03 -1.52
N LYS A 80 14.37 -9.30 -0.56
CA LYS A 80 14.75 -9.89 0.74
C LYS A 80 14.77 -11.41 0.74
N MET A 81 13.87 -12.03 -0.01
CA MET A 81 13.67 -13.48 -0.01
C MET A 81 13.06 -13.93 -1.35
N LEU A 82 13.51 -15.07 -1.86
CA LEU A 82 12.93 -15.80 -2.98
C LEU A 82 12.42 -17.15 -2.44
N ARG A 83 11.20 -17.55 -2.82
CA ARG A 83 10.67 -18.89 -2.53
C ARG A 83 9.90 -19.37 -3.73
N SER A 84 10.12 -20.63 -4.10
CA SER A 84 9.48 -21.32 -5.19
C SER A 84 8.82 -22.61 -4.68
N THR A 85 7.67 -22.98 -5.26
CA THR A 85 6.96 -24.23 -4.91
C THR A 85 6.35 -24.83 -6.17
N SER A 86 6.93 -25.92 -6.68
CA SER A 86 6.40 -26.65 -7.82
C SER A 86 5.37 -27.69 -7.39
N LYS A 87 4.22 -27.72 -8.06
CA LYS A 87 3.15 -28.72 -7.88
C LYS A 87 2.72 -29.28 -9.23
N TYR A 88 1.96 -30.36 -9.22
CA TYR A 88 1.41 -30.93 -10.46
C TYR A 88 0.66 -29.85 -11.24
N ALA A 89 1.06 -29.64 -12.50
CA ALA A 89 0.53 -28.64 -13.40
C ALA A 89 0.61 -27.16 -12.96
N LEU A 90 1.36 -26.83 -11.90
CA LEU A 90 1.40 -25.49 -11.29
C LEU A 90 2.80 -25.14 -10.78
N ALA A 91 3.33 -23.99 -11.17
CA ALA A 91 4.52 -23.35 -10.61
C ALA A 91 4.14 -22.06 -9.88
#